data_AF-A0A7W1N5R6-F1
#
_entry.id   AF-A0A7W1N5R6-F1
#
_cell.length_a   1.000
_cell.length_b   1.000
_cell.length_c   1.000
_cell.angle_alpha   90.00
_cell.angle_beta   90.00
_cell.angle_gamma   90.00
#
_symmetry.space_group_name_H-M   'P 1'
#
loop_
_entity.id
_entity.type
_entity.pdbx_description
1 polymer ?
#
loop_
_entity_poly.entity_id
_entity_poly.type
_entity_poly.pdbx_seq_one_letter_code
_entity_poly.pdbx_strand_id
1 'polypeptide(L)'
;MTSPYLALRLGQHPVDMGHDPVEMAEGEQEIQVEVPADLEVGAYANFALVASGEHDIMIDFCQLQPKREESDPARALVVSRVRIAPTFIGPLLQAISSNAFNRDEALRKAREAQEGGELT
;
A
#
# COMPACT_ATOMS: atom_id res chain seq x y z
N MET A 1 -11.64 15.17 3.96
CA MET A 1 -12.01 14.03 3.11
C MET A 1 -11.25 12.82 3.64
N THR A 2 -11.94 11.89 4.29
CA THR A 2 -11.31 10.73 4.94
C THR A 2 -11.15 9.64 3.88
N SER A 3 -9.91 9.35 3.47
CA SER A 3 -9.63 8.24 2.55
C SER A 3 -9.79 6.93 3.32
N PRO A 4 -10.53 5.92 2.82
CA PRO A 4 -10.68 4.65 3.52
C PRO A 4 -9.35 3.89 3.44
N TYR A 5 -8.58 3.90 4.52
CA TYR A 5 -7.42 3.03 4.65
C TYR A 5 -7.88 1.65 5.10
N LEU A 6 -7.58 0.61 4.31
CA LEU A 6 -7.72 -0.77 4.78
C LEU A 6 -6.59 -1.04 5.77
N ALA A 7 -6.92 -1.10 7.05
CA ALA A 7 -5.97 -1.38 8.11
C ALA A 7 -5.71 -2.91 8.20
N LEU A 8 -4.49 -3.35 7.88
CA LEU A 8 -4.08 -4.74 8.08
C LEU A 8 -3.39 -4.88 9.44
N ARG A 9 -3.99 -5.66 10.35
CA ARG A 9 -3.42 -5.96 11.67
C ARG A 9 -2.53 -7.21 11.63
N LEU A 10 -1.35 -7.14 12.23
CA LEU A 10 -0.52 -8.33 12.50
C LEU A 10 -1.05 -9.10 13.72
N GLY A 11 -1.16 -10.42 13.57
CA GLY A 11 -1.08 -11.36 14.71
C GLY A 11 -2.37 -11.80 15.40
N GLN A 12 -3.48 -12.06 14.69
CA GLN A 12 -4.56 -12.86 15.26
C GLN A 12 -4.46 -14.31 14.76
N HIS A 13 -3.55 -15.07 15.38
CA HIS A 13 -3.71 -16.52 15.47
C HIS A 13 -4.42 -16.82 16.79
N PRO A 14 -5.53 -17.59 16.80
CA PRO A 14 -6.16 -18.00 18.04
C PRO A 14 -5.21 -18.95 18.78
N VAL A 15 -4.80 -18.56 19.98
CA VAL A 15 -4.23 -19.48 20.96
C VAL A 15 -5.35 -20.41 21.43
N ASP A 16 -5.24 -21.69 21.09
CA ASP A 16 -6.15 -22.74 21.56
C ASP A 16 -5.94 -22.96 23.07
N MET A 17 -6.76 -22.28 23.88
CA MET A 17 -6.92 -22.54 25.30
C MET A 17 -8.39 -22.82 25.54
N GLY A 18 -8.73 -24.11 25.58
CA GLY A 18 -10.06 -24.70 25.82
C GLY A 18 -10.95 -23.97 26.83
N HIS A 19 -11.58 -22.91 26.36
CA HIS A 19 -12.65 -22.16 27.00
C HIS A 19 -13.67 -21.83 25.93
N ASP A 20 -14.93 -21.81 26.34
CA ASP A 20 -16.13 -21.63 25.52
C ASP A 20 -15.94 -20.64 24.36
N PRO A 21 -16.56 -20.89 23.18
CA PRO A 21 -16.42 -20.01 22.03
C PRO A 21 -16.98 -18.63 22.40
N VAL A 22 -16.09 -17.70 22.74
CA VAL A 22 -16.43 -16.29 22.80
C VAL A 22 -16.77 -15.91 21.37
N GLU A 23 -18.04 -15.61 21.13
CA GLU A 23 -18.55 -15.01 19.90
C GLU A 23 -17.79 -13.70 19.71
N MET A 24 -16.65 -13.77 19.02
CA MET A 24 -15.89 -12.60 18.63
C MET A 24 -16.72 -11.91 17.58
N ALA A 25 -17.50 -10.92 17.99
CA ALA A 25 -18.07 -9.96 17.07
C ALA A 25 -16.95 -9.51 16.12
N GLU A 26 -17.07 -9.87 14.84
CA GLU A 26 -16.22 -9.40 13.75
C GLU A 26 -16.49 -7.90 13.55
N GLY A 27 -16.16 -7.10 14.56
CA GLY A 27 -16.11 -5.66 14.43
C GLY A 27 -14.86 -5.33 13.64
N GLU A 28 -15.04 -4.83 12.42
CA GLU A 28 -13.98 -4.16 11.67
C GLU A 28 -13.34 -3.12 12.60
N GLN A 29 -12.13 -3.40 13.07
CA GLN A 29 -11.46 -2.49 13.97
C GLN A 29 -11.03 -1.25 13.17
N GLU A 30 -11.73 -0.15 13.36
CA GLU A 30 -11.36 1.13 12.80
C GLU A 30 -10.05 1.60 13.45
N ILE A 31 -8.99 1.72 12.66
CA ILE A 31 -7.69 2.22 13.12
C ILE A 31 -7.59 3.69 12.71
N GLN A 32 -7.39 4.57 13.69
CA GLN A 32 -7.01 5.96 13.43
C GLN A 32 -5.55 6.00 13.00
N VAL A 33 -5.31 6.52 11.80
CA VAL A 33 -3.97 6.68 11.23
C VAL A 33 -3.61 8.16 11.29
N GLU A 34 -2.58 8.49 12.05
CA GLU A 34 -2.00 9.83 12.10
C GLU A 34 -0.77 9.90 11.19
N VAL A 35 -0.69 10.94 10.37
CA VAL A 35 0.45 11.22 9.50
C VAL A 35 1.08 12.54 9.95
N PRO A 36 2.40 12.59 10.20
CA PRO A 36 3.08 13.84 10.51
C PRO A 36 2.85 14.91 9.43
N ALA A 37 2.69 16.17 9.85
CA ALA A 37 2.35 17.28 8.95
C ALA A 37 3.34 17.47 7.79
N ASP A 38 4.63 17.22 8.04
CA ASP A 38 5.70 17.29 7.05
C ASP A 38 5.67 16.14 6.02
N LEU A 39 4.89 15.09 6.29
CA LEU A 39 4.73 13.91 5.45
C LEU A 39 3.33 13.78 4.83
N GLU A 40 2.40 14.71 5.11
CA GLU A 40 1.01 14.66 4.60
C GLU A 40 0.93 14.59 3.07
N VAL A 41 1.83 15.29 2.38
CA VAL A 41 1.92 15.29 0.92
C VAL A 41 2.62 14.04 0.36
N GLY A 42 3.25 13.25 1.23
CA GLY A 42 4.05 12.09 0.89
C GLY A 42 5.40 12.43 0.23
N ALA A 43 6.25 11.41 0.09
CA ALA A 43 7.47 11.50 -0.71
C ALA A 43 7.21 10.94 -2.11
N TYR A 44 7.53 11.72 -3.14
CA TYR A 44 7.45 11.23 -4.52
C TYR A 44 8.58 10.24 -4.82
N ALA A 45 8.24 9.09 -5.39
CA ALA A 45 9.17 8.12 -5.92
C ALA A 45 8.69 7.60 -7.28
N ASN A 46 9.64 7.34 -8.18
CA ASN A 46 9.39 6.81 -9.53
C ASN A 46 10.07 5.46 -9.78
N PHE A 47 10.76 4.93 -8.77
CA PHE A 47 11.41 3.64 -8.80
C PHE A 47 11.30 2.98 -7.43
N ALA A 48 11.16 1.66 -7.40
CA ALA A 48 11.20 0.89 -6.18
C ALA A 48 12.18 -0.27 -6.33
N LEU A 49 13.08 -0.43 -5.36
CA LEU A 49 13.95 -1.59 -5.25
C LEU A 49 13.43 -2.48 -4.13
N VAL A 50 13.18 -3.75 -4.44
CA VAL A 50 12.73 -4.74 -3.46
C VAL A 50 13.84 -5.77 -3.23
N ALA A 51 14.20 -5.98 -1.98
CA ALA A 51 15.22 -6.93 -1.56
C ALA A 51 14.71 -7.79 -0.40
N SER A 52 15.07 -9.08 -0.38
CA SER A 52 14.80 -9.97 0.75
C SER A 52 16.04 -10.12 1.62
N GLY A 53 15.89 -9.81 2.91
CA GLY A 53 16.83 -10.16 3.97
C GLY A 53 16.42 -11.45 4.68
N GLU A 54 17.22 -11.88 5.65
CA GLU A 54 16.97 -13.10 6.42
C GLU A 54 15.71 -13.03 7.29
N HIS A 55 15.36 -11.83 7.76
CA HIS A 55 14.25 -11.60 8.69
C HIS A 55 13.24 -10.54 8.23
N ASP A 56 13.45 -9.96 7.04
CA ASP A 56 12.54 -8.96 6.48
C ASP A 56 12.65 -8.84 4.97
N ILE A 57 11.66 -8.14 4.41
CA ILE A 57 11.68 -7.64 3.05
C ILE A 57 11.87 -6.13 3.14
N MET A 58 12.83 -5.62 2.39
CA MET A 58 13.11 -4.20 2.27
C MET A 58 12.55 -3.68 0.95
N ILE A 59 11.85 -2.56 1.01
CA ILE A 59 11.40 -1.79 -0.15
C ILE A 59 11.99 -0.39 -0.05
N ASP A 60 12.87 -0.06 -0.99
CA ASP A 60 13.42 1.29 -1.15
C ASP A 60 12.64 2.01 -2.24
N PHE A 61 11.95 3.07 -1.88
CA PHE A 61 11.36 4.01 -2.80
C PHE A 61 12.38 5.07 -3.17
N CYS A 62 12.64 5.20 -4.45
CA CYS A 62 13.71 6.04 -4.98
C CYS A 62 13.19 7.06 -6.00
N GLN A 63 13.92 8.17 -6.09
CA GLN A 63 13.88 9.11 -7.20
C GLN A 63 15.05 8.82 -8.14
N LEU A 64 14.76 8.24 -9.30
CA LEU A 64 15.72 8.15 -10.39
C LEU A 64 15.97 9.54 -10.98
N GLN A 65 17.25 9.90 -11.05
CA GLN A 65 17.68 11.13 -11.69
C GLN A 65 17.85 10.90 -13.20
N PRO A 66 17.44 11.86 -14.03
CA PRO A 66 17.74 11.82 -15.46
C PRO A 66 19.25 11.71 -15.67
N LYS A 67 19.66 10.85 -16.60
CA LYS A 67 21.06 10.81 -17.04
C LYS A 67 21.41 12.12 -17.75
N ARG A 68 22.58 12.68 -17.46
CA ARG A 68 23.07 13.87 -18.18
C ARG A 68 23.70 13.46 -19.50
N GLU A 69 24.47 12.39 -19.48
CA GLU A 69 25.05 11.76 -20.67
C GLU A 69 24.73 10.26 -20.71
N GLU A 70 24.74 9.66 -21.89
CA GLU A 70 24.40 8.24 -22.05
C GLU A 70 25.41 7.31 -21.34
N SER A 71 26.68 7.74 -21.28
CA SER A 71 27.76 7.09 -20.53
C SER A 71 27.64 7.20 -19.01
N ASP A 72 26.79 8.10 -18.49
CA ASP A 72 26.66 8.26 -17.05
C ASP A 72 25.93 7.07 -16.41
N PRO A 73 26.38 6.63 -15.22
CA PRO A 73 25.62 5.68 -14.43
C PRO A 73 24.29 6.32 -13.99
N ALA A 74 23.22 5.51 -14.01
CA ALA A 74 21.95 5.93 -13.45
C ALA A 74 22.11 6.19 -11.94
N ARG A 75 21.55 7.30 -11.47
CA ARG A 75 21.57 7.66 -10.05
C ARG A 75 20.16 7.62 -9.49
N ALA A 76 20.03 7.09 -8.27
CA ALA A 76 18.78 7.00 -7.55
C ALA A 76 18.99 7.57 -6.14
N LEU A 77 18.08 8.43 -5.69
CA LEU A 77 18.03 8.89 -4.30
C LEU A 77 16.95 8.11 -3.57
N VAL A 78 17.29 7.39 -2.49
CA VAL A 78 16.29 6.76 -1.62
C VAL A 78 15.57 7.86 -0.85
N VAL A 79 14.25 7.95 -1.02
CA VAL A 79 13.39 8.93 -0.33
C VAL A 79 12.58 8.30 0.79
N SER A 80 12.36 6.99 0.73
CA SER A 80 11.75 6.21 1.82
C SER A 80 12.24 4.77 1.76
N ARG A 81 12.49 4.17 2.92
CA ARG A 81 12.85 2.76 3.07
C ARG A 81 11.90 2.11 4.05
N VAL A 82 11.22 1.07 3.61
CA VAL A 82 10.30 0.29 4.44
C VAL A 82 10.90 -1.10 4.65
N ARG A 83 10.96 -1.54 5.91
CA ARG A 83 11.30 -2.93 6.26
C ARG A 83 10.04 -3.62 6.77
N ILE A 84 9.77 -4.80 6.24
CA ILE A 84 8.51 -5.49 6.43
C ILE A 84 8.78 -6.91 6.91
N ALA A 85 8.11 -7.33 7.97
CA ALA A 85 8.16 -8.72 8.42
C ALA A 85 7.65 -9.66 7.30
N PRO A 86 8.30 -10.80 7.02
CA PRO A 86 7.92 -11.67 5.92
C PRO A 86 6.46 -12.14 5.99
N THR A 87 5.95 -12.34 7.20
CA THR A 87 4.55 -12.74 7.46
C THR A 87 3.52 -11.70 7.01
N PHE A 88 3.92 -10.44 6.85
CA PHE A 88 3.02 -9.35 6.45
C PHE A 88 2.94 -9.14 4.94
N ILE A 89 3.85 -9.72 4.15
CA ILE A 89 3.95 -9.40 2.72
C ILE A 89 2.74 -9.88 1.93
N GLY A 90 2.21 -11.07 2.25
CA GLY A 90 1.02 -11.63 1.60
C GLY A 90 -0.20 -10.73 1.80
N PRO A 91 -0.60 -10.42 3.04
CA PRO A 91 -1.68 -9.49 3.33
C PRO A 91 -1.48 -8.13 2.66
N LEU A 92 -0.27 -7.57 2.70
CA LEU A 92 0.04 -6.28 2.07
C LEU A 92 -0.20 -6.30 0.55
N LEU A 93 0.34 -7.30 -0.15
CA LEU A 93 0.16 -7.44 -1.59
C LEU A 93 -1.31 -7.62 -1.98
N GLN A 94 -2.06 -8.38 -1.18
CA GLN A 94 -3.49 -8.56 -1.39
C GLN A 94 -4.24 -7.24 -1.27
N ALA A 95 -3.99 -6.48 -0.20
CA ALA A 95 -4.63 -5.18 0.01
C ALA A 95 -4.29 -4.17 -1.12
N ILE A 96 -3.03 -4.13 -1.56
CA ILE A 96 -2.60 -3.27 -2.68
C ILE A 96 -3.34 -3.68 -3.97
N SER A 97 -3.37 -4.98 -4.27
CA SER A 97 -4.01 -5.51 -5.48
C SER A 97 -5.52 -5.20 -5.51
N SER A 98 -6.22 -5.45 -4.40
CA SER A 98 -7.64 -5.13 -4.27
C SER A 98 -7.92 -3.63 -4.43
N ASN A 99 -7.10 -2.77 -3.85
CA ASN A 99 -7.26 -1.32 -4.00
C ASN A 99 -7.03 -0.86 -5.45
N ALA A 100 -5.99 -1.37 -6.10
CA ALA A 100 -5.68 -1.04 -7.49
C ALA A 100 -6.83 -1.44 -8.43
N PHE A 101 -7.33 -2.67 -8.28
CA PHE A 101 -8.46 -3.16 -9.07
C PHE A 101 -9.72 -2.30 -8.89
N ASN A 102 -10.10 -2.01 -7.64
CA ASN A 102 -11.27 -1.19 -7.34
C ASN A 102 -11.18 0.22 -7.94
N ARG A 103 -9.96 0.81 -7.90
CA ARG A 103 -9.71 2.12 -8.50
C ARG A 103 -9.88 2.10 -10.01
N ASP A 104 -9.34 1.09 -10.68
CA ASP A 104 -9.43 0.96 -12.13
C ASP A 104 -10.89 0.74 -12.58
N GLU A 105 -11.66 -0.06 -11.82
CA GLU A 105 -13.09 -0.24 -12.07
C GLU A 105 -13.87 1.07 -11.91
N ALA A 106 -13.58 1.85 -10.86
CA ALA A 106 -14.20 3.15 -10.64
C ALA A 106 -13.90 4.14 -11.79
N LEU A 107 -12.64 4.16 -12.27
CA LEU A 107 -12.25 4.98 -13.42
C LEU A 107 -12.97 4.55 -14.71
N ARG A 108 -13.14 3.24 -14.93
CA ARG A 108 -13.88 2.72 -16.08
C ARG A 108 -15.34 3.20 -16.05
N LYS A 109 -16.02 3.03 -14.93
CA LYS A 109 -17.42 3.47 -14.76
C LYS A 109 -17.58 4.98 -14.97
N ALA A 110 -16.61 5.78 -14.51
CA ALA A 110 -16.62 7.22 -14.71
C ALA A 110 -16.50 7.63 -16.19
N ARG A 111 -15.68 6.91 -16.98
CA ARG A 111 -15.57 7.16 -18.43
C ARG A 111 -16.85 6.80 -19.17
N GLU A 112 -17.45 5.66 -18.85
CA GLU A 112 -18.72 5.21 -19.45
C GLU A 112 -19.88 6.16 -19.16
N ALA A 113 -19.91 6.76 -17.95
CA ALA A 113 -20.90 7.76 -17.58
C ALA A 113 -20.72 9.10 -18.32
N GLN A 114 -19.48 9.47 -18.68
CA GLN A 114 -19.21 10.67 -19.48
C GLN A 114 -19.60 10.47 -20.95
N GLU A 115 -19.31 9.31 -21.52
CA GLU A 115 -19.66 8.97 -22.91
C GLU A 115 -21.18 8.79 -23.10
N GLY A 116 -21.90 8.33 -22.08
CA GLY A 116 -23.37 8.22 -22.11
C GLY A 116 -24.13 9.54 -21.93
N GLY A 117 -23.45 10.63 -21.54
CA GLY A 117 -24.05 11.94 -21.28
C GLY A 117 -24.10 12.89 -22.48
N GLU A 118 -23.42 12.58 -23.59
CA GLU A 118 -23.37 13.44 -24.80
C GLU A 118 -24.46 13.14 -25.84
N LEU A 119 -25.37 12.20 -25.57
CA LEU A 119 -26.42 11.75 -26.51
C LEU A 119 -27.86 12.10 -26.12
N THR A 120 -28.08 13.03 -25.18
CA THR A 120 -29.42 13.53 -24.79
C THR A 120 -29.61 15.01 -25.01
#